data_AF-A0A356PZ97-F1
#
_entry.id   AF-A0A356PZ97-F1
#
_cell.length_a   1.000
_cell.length_b   1.000
_cell.length_c   1.000
_cell.angle_alpha   90.00
_cell.angle_beta   90.00
_cell.angle_gamma   90.00
#
_symmetry.space_group_name_H-M   'P 1'
#
loop_
_entity.id
_entity.type
_entity.pdbx_description
1 polymer ?
#
loop_
_entity_poly.entity_id
_entity_poly.type
_entity_poly.pdbx_seq_one_letter_code
_entity_poly.pdbx_strand_id
1 'polypeptide(L)'
;DQRVAFLLQDYAHVIAEPARLDPLLDWVVSRIGHATVEEWRSHIEADDWAGFVTRVLTDHYDPAYKRSAAQRAHSDIAVIEAETLDPDAITLLAERLLEHR
;
A
#
# COMPACT_ATOMS: atom_id res chain seq x y z
N ASP A 1 -6.24 -10.01 1.32
CA ASP A 1 -4.80 -9.67 1.26
C ASP A 1 -4.42 -9.02 2.58
N GLN A 2 -3.40 -9.54 3.28
CA GLN A 2 -3.00 -9.05 4.61
C GLN A 2 -2.46 -7.61 4.57
N ARG A 3 -1.79 -7.22 3.47
CA ARG A 3 -1.30 -5.86 3.27
C ARG A 3 -2.45 -4.86 3.19
N VAL A 4 -3.51 -5.22 2.47
CA VAL A 4 -4.72 -4.38 2.36
C VAL A 4 -5.42 -4.28 3.71
N ALA A 5 -5.65 -5.41 4.39
CA ALA A 5 -6.31 -5.41 5.70
C ALA A 5 -5.54 -4.56 6.73
N PHE A 6 -4.22 -4.70 6.78
CA PHE A 6 -3.35 -3.90 7.63
C PHE A 6 -3.46 -2.40 7.34
N LEU A 7 -3.40 -2.01 6.06
CA LEU A 7 -3.50 -0.59 5.68
C LEU A 7 -4.86 0.01 5.99
N LEU A 8 -5.95 -0.75 5.84
CA LEU A 8 -7.28 -0.28 6.21
C LEU A 8 -7.40 0.03 7.70
N GLN A 9 -6.70 -0.73 8.55
CA GLN A 9 -6.64 -0.47 9.98
C GLN A 9 -5.79 0.77 10.30
N ASP A 10 -4.57 0.83 9.76
CA ASP A 10 -3.62 1.92 10.05
C ASP A 10 -4.11 3.29 9.49
N TYR A 11 -4.79 3.25 8.34
CA TYR A 11 -5.37 4.42 7.68
C TYR A 11 -6.87 4.56 7.88
N ALA A 12 -7.45 3.98 8.94
CA ALA A 12 -8.88 4.13 9.26
C ALA A 12 -9.32 5.61 9.36
N HIS A 13 -8.41 6.50 9.76
CA HIS A 13 -8.63 7.94 9.81
C HIS A 13 -8.83 8.60 8.42
N VAL A 14 -8.25 8.03 7.36
CA VAL A 14 -8.47 8.49 5.97
C VAL A 14 -9.84 8.04 5.48
N ILE A 15 -10.24 6.82 5.83
CA ILE A 15 -11.57 6.28 5.54
C ILE A 15 -12.67 7.10 6.24
N ALA A 16 -12.40 7.54 7.48
CA ALA A 16 -13.33 8.39 8.22
C ALA A 16 -13.49 9.80 7.63
N GLU A 17 -12.52 10.27 6.86
CA GLU A 17 -12.53 11.60 6.22
C GLU A 17 -12.14 11.54 4.73
N PRO A 18 -12.95 10.90 3.86
CA PRO A 18 -12.60 10.64 2.46
C PRO A 18 -12.26 11.89 1.65
N ALA A 19 -12.86 13.03 1.99
CA ALA A 19 -12.61 14.31 1.33
C ALA A 19 -11.13 14.76 1.38
N ARG A 20 -10.34 14.21 2.32
CA ARG A 20 -8.90 14.46 2.39
C ARG A 20 -8.13 13.83 1.22
N LEU A 21 -8.74 12.89 0.50
CA LEU A 21 -8.16 12.25 -0.67
C LEU A 21 -8.26 13.10 -1.93
N ASP A 22 -9.22 14.03 -2.04
CA ASP A 22 -9.46 14.75 -3.30
C ASP A 22 -8.22 15.46 -3.86
N PRO A 23 -7.46 16.24 -3.07
CA PRO A 23 -6.25 16.88 -3.59
C PRO A 23 -5.17 15.88 -4.00
N LEU A 24 -5.12 14.71 -3.35
CA LEU A 24 -4.16 13.65 -3.65
C LEU A 24 -4.52 12.93 -4.94
N LEU A 25 -5.81 12.65 -5.14
CA LEU A 25 -6.34 12.05 -6.36
C LEU A 25 -6.14 12.99 -7.55
N ASP A 26 -6.42 14.27 -7.40
CA ASP A 26 -6.20 15.27 -8.46
C ASP A 26 -4.72 15.36 -8.86
N TRP A 27 -3.82 15.34 -7.87
CA TRP A 27 -2.39 15.35 -8.14
C TRP A 27 -1.92 14.08 -8.87
N VAL A 28 -2.42 12.90 -8.47
CA VAL A 28 -1.94 11.63 -9.01
C VAL A 28 -2.44 11.36 -10.43
N VAL A 29 -3.52 12.01 -10.88
CA VAL A 29 -4.00 11.98 -12.28
C VAL A 29 -2.86 12.22 -13.27
N SER A 30 -1.98 13.18 -12.99
CA SER A 30 -0.84 13.52 -13.86
C SER A 30 0.15 12.36 -14.06
N ARG A 31 0.14 11.38 -13.15
CA ARG A 31 1.08 10.25 -13.14
C ARG A 31 0.45 8.95 -13.62
N ILE A 32 -0.81 8.67 -13.28
CA ILE A 32 -1.47 7.39 -13.58
C ILE A 32 -2.64 7.50 -14.57
N GLY A 33 -2.99 8.71 -14.99
CA GLY A 33 -4.04 8.99 -15.95
C GLY A 33 -5.43 9.13 -15.34
N HIS A 34 -6.30 9.87 -16.03
CA HIS A 34 -7.67 10.14 -15.59
C HIS A 34 -8.49 8.86 -15.41
N ALA A 35 -8.49 7.95 -16.39
CA ALA A 35 -9.32 6.75 -16.35
C ALA A 35 -9.08 5.90 -15.10
N THR A 36 -7.81 5.68 -14.73
CA THR A 36 -7.43 4.93 -13.52
C THR A 36 -7.91 5.63 -12.25
N VAL A 37 -7.78 6.96 -12.17
CA VAL A 37 -8.23 7.73 -11.00
C VAL A 37 -9.75 7.73 -10.89
N GLU A 38 -10.49 7.79 -11.99
CA GLU A 38 -11.95 7.66 -11.97
C GLU A 38 -12.39 6.28 -11.46
N GLU A 39 -11.72 5.21 -11.86
CA GLU A 39 -11.96 3.87 -11.30
C GLU A 39 -11.69 3.86 -9.78
N TRP A 40 -10.60 4.48 -9.32
CA TRP A 40 -10.34 4.63 -7.90
C TRP A 40 -11.44 5.40 -7.15
N ARG A 41 -11.92 6.51 -7.74
CA ARG A 41 -13.03 7.29 -7.20
C ARG A 41 -14.31 6.45 -7.10
N SER A 42 -14.60 5.62 -8.10
CA SER A 42 -15.77 4.73 -8.07
C SER A 42 -15.72 3.70 -6.92
N HIS A 43 -14.54 3.20 -6.57
CA HIS A 43 -14.39 2.32 -5.40
C HIS A 43 -14.68 3.08 -4.11
N ILE A 44 -14.19 4.32 -3.98
CA ILE A 44 -14.47 5.18 -2.81
C ILE A 44 -15.96 5.49 -2.70
N GLU A 45 -16.61 5.86 -3.80
CA GLU A 45 -18.06 6.16 -3.85
C GLU A 45 -18.92 4.95 -3.49
N ALA A 46 -18.44 3.73 -3.76
CA ALA A 46 -19.10 2.48 -3.42
C ALA A 46 -18.76 1.97 -2.00
N ASP A 47 -18.03 2.74 -1.19
CA ASP A 47 -17.45 2.33 0.11
C ASP A 47 -16.55 1.07 0.02
N ASP A 48 -16.06 0.74 -1.19
CA ASP A 48 -15.15 -0.38 -1.44
C ASP A 48 -13.70 0.05 -1.19
N TRP A 49 -13.39 0.31 0.08
CA TRP A 49 -12.06 0.71 0.52
C TRP A 49 -10.99 -0.35 0.26
N ALA A 50 -11.35 -1.63 0.36
CA ALA A 50 -10.45 -2.72 0.03
C ALA A 50 -10.07 -2.71 -1.46
N GLY A 51 -11.05 -2.50 -2.34
CA GLY A 51 -10.82 -2.30 -3.77
C GLY A 51 -9.95 -1.09 -4.05
N PHE A 52 -10.28 0.08 -3.50
CA PHE A 52 -9.49 1.30 -3.65
C PHE A 52 -8.01 1.09 -3.24
N VAL A 53 -7.75 0.58 -2.04
CA VAL A 53 -6.38 0.34 -1.55
C VAL A 53 -5.64 -0.68 -2.43
N THR A 54 -6.32 -1.74 -2.88
CA THR A 54 -5.73 -2.72 -3.80
C THR A 54 -5.27 -2.03 -5.09
N ARG A 55 -6.11 -1.19 -5.70
CA ARG A 55 -5.79 -0.47 -6.94
C ARG A 55 -4.66 0.54 -6.75
N VAL A 56 -4.64 1.28 -5.64
CA VAL A 56 -3.53 2.18 -5.28
C VAL A 56 -2.21 1.43 -5.22
N LEU A 57 -2.19 0.26 -4.59
CA LEU A 57 -1.00 -0.56 -4.47
C LEU A 57 -0.54 -1.06 -5.84
N THR A 58 -1.43 -1.63 -6.64
CA THR A 58 -1.06 -2.26 -7.92
C THR A 58 -0.73 -1.26 -9.02
N ASP A 59 -1.50 -0.17 -9.13
CA ASP A 59 -1.42 0.72 -10.28
C ASP A 59 -0.37 1.82 -10.05
N HIS A 60 -0.09 2.18 -8.79
CA HIS A 60 0.83 3.27 -8.45
C HIS A 60 2.03 2.82 -7.61
N TYR A 61 1.80 2.20 -6.46
CA TYR A 61 2.87 1.96 -5.49
C TYR A 61 3.85 0.89 -5.96
N ASP A 62 3.38 -0.30 -6.32
CA ASP A 62 4.21 -1.45 -6.72
C ASP A 62 5.07 -1.11 -7.97
N PRO A 63 4.55 -0.47 -9.04
CA PRO A 63 5.38 -0.03 -10.17
C PRO A 63 6.41 1.04 -9.81
N ALA A 64 6.08 1.97 -8.92
CA ALA A 64 7.03 3.00 -8.46
C ALA A 64 8.13 2.38 -7.60
N TYR A 65 7.77 1.46 -6.71
CA TYR A 65 8.72 0.73 -5.87
C TYR A 65 9.68 -0.11 -6.70
N LYS A 66 9.19 -0.89 -7.67
CA LYS A 66 10.04 -1.68 -8.58
C LYS A 66 11.05 -0.82 -9.34
N ARG A 67 10.64 0.35 -9.84
CA ARG A 67 11.55 1.32 -10.49
C ARG A 67 12.61 1.86 -9.53
N SER A 68 12.22 2.21 -8.30
CA SER A 68 13.14 2.67 -7.26
C SER A 68 14.12 1.58 -6.82
N ALA A 69 13.65 0.34 -6.67
CA ALA A 69 14.46 -0.81 -6.29
C ALA A 69 15.47 -1.16 -7.39
N ALA A 70 15.07 -1.15 -8.66
CA ALA A 70 15.97 -1.44 -9.78
C ALA A 70 17.12 -0.43 -9.94
N GLN A 71 16.93 0.82 -9.51
CA GLN A 71 17.99 1.84 -9.52
C GLN A 71 19.00 1.67 -8.37
N ARG A 72 18.65 0.87 -7.39
CA ARG A 72 19.39 0.63 -6.16
C ARG A 72 20.09 -0.72 -6.29
N ALA A 73 21.42 -0.74 -6.37
CA ALA A 73 22.21 -1.98 -6.41
C ALA A 73 22.29 -2.62 -5.00
N HIS A 74 21.15 -3.01 -4.44
CA HIS A 74 21.07 -3.64 -3.11
C HIS A 74 20.96 -5.15 -3.31
N SER A 75 21.74 -5.91 -2.53
CA SER A 75 21.57 -7.34 -2.41
C SER A 75 20.63 -7.64 -1.25
N ASP A 76 19.61 -8.44 -1.48
CA ASP A 76 18.74 -8.92 -0.41
C ASP A 76 19.55 -9.84 0.52
N ILE A 77 19.60 -9.52 1.81
CA ILE A 77 20.37 -10.26 2.83
C ILE A 77 19.59 -11.50 3.28
N ALA A 78 18.29 -11.36 3.45
CA ALA A 78 17.36 -12.41 3.80
C ALA A 78 15.93 -12.03 3.38
N VAL A 79 15.09 -13.02 3.10
CA VAL A 79 13.64 -12.86 2.92
C VAL A 79 12.95 -13.53 4.10
N ILE A 80 12.13 -12.76 4.81
CA ILE A 80 11.39 -13.24 5.97
C ILE A 80 9.91 -13.27 5.58
N GLU A 81 9.38 -14.46 5.37
CA GLU A 81 7.97 -14.66 5.06
C GLU A 81 7.09 -14.35 6.28
N ALA A 82 6.01 -13.61 6.03
CA ALA A 82 5.02 -13.18 7.01
C ALA A 82 3.64 -13.73 6.63
N GLU A 83 3.03 -14.51 7.53
CA GLU A 83 1.69 -15.06 7.33
C GLU A 83 0.58 -14.05 7.69
N THR A 84 0.84 -13.23 8.72
CA THR A 84 -0.04 -12.15 9.16
C THR A 84 0.78 -10.89 9.44
N LEU A 85 0.08 -9.77 9.59
CA LEU A 85 0.66 -8.46 9.93
C LEU A 85 0.03 -7.90 11.22
N ASP A 86 -0.45 -8.77 12.10
CA ASP A 86 -0.87 -8.36 13.44
C ASP A 86 0.35 -8.04 14.33
N PRO A 87 0.16 -7.35 15.48
CA PRO A 87 1.26 -6.91 16.32
C PRO A 87 2.20 -8.04 16.77
N ASP A 88 1.65 -9.21 17.11
CA ASP A 88 2.45 -10.34 17.61
C ASP A 88 3.32 -10.91 16.49
N ALA A 89 2.76 -11.06 15.29
CA ALA A 89 3.52 -11.46 14.11
C ALA A 89 4.61 -10.46 13.75
N ILE A 90 4.32 -9.15 13.79
CA ILE A 90 5.33 -8.11 13.53
C ILE A 90 6.47 -8.17 14.55
N THR A 91 6.18 -8.37 15.83
CA THR A 91 7.21 -8.55 16.87
C THR A 91 8.09 -9.76 16.57
N LEU A 92 7.49 -10.92 16.25
CA LEU A 92 8.23 -12.13 15.90
C LEU A 92 9.11 -11.93 14.65
N LEU A 93 8.61 -11.24 13.63
CA LEU A 93 9.37 -10.93 12.41
C LEU A 93 10.56 -10.01 12.71
N ALA A 94 10.38 -9.03 13.61
CA ALA A 94 11.46 -8.15 14.04
C ALA A 94 12.56 -8.91 14.80
N GLU A 95 12.18 -9.88 15.65
CA GLU A 95 13.14 -10.77 16.32
C GLU A 95 13.94 -11.60 15.32
N ARG A 96 13.27 -12.22 14.34
CA ARG A 96 13.92 -12.98 13.25
C ARG A 96 14.86 -12.11 12.43
N LEU A 97 14.53 -10.83 12.22
CA LEU A 97 15.39 -9.90 11.49
C LEU A 97 16.73 -9.67 12.21
N LEU A 98 16.76 -9.72 13.55
CA LEU A 98 18.01 -9.60 14.33
C LEU A 98 18.93 -10.82 14.18
N GLU A 99 18.38 -11.99 13.85
CA GLU A 99 19.16 -13.23 13.64
C GLU A 99 19.99 -13.20 12.35
N HIS A 100 19.63 -12.32 11.40
CA HIS A 100 20.29 -12.15 10.11
C HIS A 100 21.29 -10.98 10.08
N ARG A 101 21.63 -10.42 11.25
CA ARG A 101 22.54 -9.29 11.39
C ARG A 101 24.02 -9.68 11.44
#